data_AF-A0A6V7X1C6-F1
#
_entry.id   AF-A0A6V7X1C6-F1
#
_cell.length_a   1.000
_cell.length_b   1.000
_cell.length_c   1.000
_cell.angle_alpha   90.00
_cell.angle_beta   90.00
_cell.angle_gamma   90.00
#
_symmetry.space_group_name_H-M   'P 1'
#
loop_
_entity.id
_entity.type
_entity.pdbx_description
1 polymer ?
#
loop_
_entity_poly.entity_id
_entity_poly.type
_entity_poly.pdbx_seq_one_letter_code
_entity_poly.pdbx_strand_id
1 'polypeptide(L)'
;MVKVSPAETERYHLRLLLLNVKGATSYEDLRTVKRLDNLILNIRKYATFAEACLARGLIRDDDEWKKALEEANNFEMPWKLRELFALILVHCNPAKPEELWALFKDALSEDFAKNLRIELAYRKAYIDIVKRILEAGKSIADFPTMKKLDGINQLDDLDFDQVNSIEEQFNVAEELDLGRRSYELLNDEQREIVDEILTRISNPDGKMAFYFLSGPGGSGKTFVLCTIVHLIRGMNKKISNMAFTGIAATLFTRR
;
A
#
# COMPACT_ATOMS: atom_id res chain seq x y z
N MET A 1 36.21 24.84 -2.78
CA MET A 1 35.38 23.73 -3.30
C MET A 1 33.92 24.16 -3.17
N VAL A 2 33.23 24.44 -4.27
CA VAL A 2 31.82 24.89 -4.22
C VAL A 2 30.96 23.69 -3.77
N LYS A 3 30.25 23.84 -2.66
CA LYS A 3 29.28 22.84 -2.20
C LYS A 3 28.01 23.02 -3.03
N VAL A 4 27.76 22.10 -3.96
CA VAL A 4 26.50 22.03 -4.70
C VAL A 4 25.63 20.99 -4.00
N SER A 5 24.42 21.38 -3.60
CA SER A 5 23.45 20.48 -3.01
C SER A 5 22.99 19.44 -4.04
N PRO A 6 22.84 18.16 -3.69
CA PRO A 6 22.19 17.17 -4.55
C PRO A 6 20.76 17.56 -4.99
N ALA A 7 20.09 18.43 -4.24
CA ALA A 7 18.78 18.97 -4.60
C ALA A 7 18.81 19.91 -5.83
N GLU A 8 19.98 20.48 -6.16
CA GLU A 8 20.17 21.25 -7.40
C GLU A 8 20.58 20.30 -8.54
N THR A 9 19.63 19.47 -8.97
CA THR A 9 19.85 18.31 -9.86
C THR A 9 20.74 18.64 -11.05
N GLU A 10 20.46 19.71 -11.81
CA GLU A 10 21.26 20.06 -12.99
C GLU A 10 22.72 20.43 -12.64
N ARG A 11 22.93 21.28 -11.63
CA ARG A 11 24.27 21.72 -11.20
C ARG A 11 25.05 20.59 -10.54
N TYR A 12 24.37 19.69 -9.83
CA TYR A 12 24.98 18.51 -9.24
C TYR A 12 25.55 17.58 -10.32
N HIS A 13 24.76 17.26 -11.36
CA HIS A 13 25.21 16.44 -12.48
C HIS A 13 26.31 17.13 -13.30
N LEU A 14 26.19 18.43 -13.54
CA LEU A 14 27.24 19.21 -14.21
C LEU A 14 28.55 19.15 -13.41
N ARG A 15 28.50 19.33 -12.09
CA ARG A 15 29.68 19.21 -11.21
C ARG A 15 30.29 17.81 -11.28
N LEU A 16 29.46 16.77 -11.28
CA LEU A 16 29.90 15.38 -11.43
C LEU A 16 30.66 15.17 -12.75
N LEU A 17 30.15 15.69 -13.87
CA LEU A 17 30.83 15.60 -15.16
C LEU A 17 32.14 16.39 -15.17
N LEU A 18 32.15 17.61 -14.63
CA LEU A 18 33.37 18.43 -14.54
C LEU A 18 34.48 17.76 -13.71
N LEU A 19 34.11 16.97 -12.70
CA LEU A 19 35.08 16.24 -11.86
C LEU A 19 35.62 14.97 -12.53
N ASN A 20 34.85 14.34 -13.43
CA ASN A 20 35.18 13.02 -13.98
C ASN A 20 35.60 13.04 -15.46
N VAL A 21 35.20 14.06 -16.23
CA VAL A 21 35.50 14.19 -17.66
C VAL A 21 36.74 15.07 -17.85
N LYS A 22 37.86 14.45 -18.24
CA LYS A 22 39.12 15.16 -18.52
C LYS A 22 39.10 15.78 -19.92
N GLY A 23 39.57 17.02 -20.04
CA GLY A 23 39.81 17.68 -21.33
C GLY A 23 38.55 18.12 -22.09
N ALA A 24 37.40 18.21 -21.43
CA ALA A 24 36.22 18.79 -22.04
C ALA A 24 36.44 20.29 -22.33
N THR A 25 36.14 20.72 -23.56
CA THR A 25 36.31 22.11 -23.99
C THR A 25 35.00 22.89 -24.07
N SER A 26 33.87 22.18 -23.98
CA SER A 26 32.53 22.75 -24.00
C SER A 26 31.53 21.95 -23.16
N TYR A 27 30.36 22.54 -22.88
CA TYR A 27 29.23 21.82 -22.26
C TYR A 27 28.70 20.69 -23.15
N GLU A 28 28.90 20.78 -24.47
CA GLU A 28 28.53 19.70 -25.38
C GLU A 28 29.47 18.50 -25.26
N ASP A 29 30.76 18.76 -25.05
CA ASP A 29 31.76 17.70 -24.82
C ASP A 29 31.46 16.95 -23.52
N LEU A 30 31.04 17.66 -22.47
CA LEU A 30 30.63 17.05 -21.19
C LEU A 30 29.43 16.10 -21.37
N ARG A 31 28.49 16.44 -22.25
CA ARG A 31 27.32 15.61 -22.58
C ARG A 31 27.61 14.52 -23.60
N THR A 32 28.83 14.45 -24.13
CA THR A 32 29.23 13.41 -25.09
C THR A 32 29.95 12.29 -24.35
N VAL A 33 29.39 11.08 -24.42
CA VAL A 33 30.00 9.88 -23.83
C VAL A 33 30.68 9.09 -24.93
N LYS A 34 31.96 8.82 -24.72
CA LYS A 34 32.78 7.94 -25.54
C LYS A 34 33.01 6.67 -24.74
N ARG A 35 32.44 5.55 -25.17
CA ARG A 35 32.57 4.24 -24.50
C ARG A 35 33.09 3.22 -25.51
N LEU A 36 34.04 2.41 -25.08
CA LEU A 36 34.56 1.32 -25.89
C LEU A 36 33.84 0.04 -25.47
N ASP A 37 32.91 -0.43 -26.29
CA ASP A 37 32.18 -1.68 -26.05
C ASP A 37 32.51 -2.66 -27.19
N ASN A 38 32.98 -3.86 -26.87
CA ASN A 38 33.37 -4.90 -27.84
C ASN A 38 34.31 -4.39 -28.96
N LEU A 39 35.33 -3.59 -28.61
CA LEU A 39 36.30 -2.95 -29.52
C LEU A 39 35.71 -1.91 -30.48
N ILE A 40 34.44 -1.53 -30.32
CA ILE A 40 33.79 -0.46 -31.10
C ILE A 40 33.69 0.79 -30.22
N LEU A 41 34.17 1.91 -30.74
CA LEU A 41 34.05 3.20 -30.07
C LEU A 41 32.65 3.79 -30.32
N ASN A 42 31.78 3.68 -29.32
CA ASN A 42 30.47 4.32 -29.34
C ASN A 42 30.60 5.76 -28.84
N ILE A 43 30.20 6.72 -29.68
CA ILE A 43 30.15 8.14 -29.34
C ILE A 43 28.70 8.58 -29.39
N ARG A 44 28.14 8.94 -28.24
CA ARG A 44 26.75 9.43 -28.15
C ARG A 44 26.68 10.73 -27.39
N LYS A 45 25.96 11.70 -27.96
CA LYS A 45 25.62 12.98 -27.32
C LYS A 45 24.25 12.84 -26.64
N TYR A 46 24.17 13.25 -25.38
CA TYR A 46 22.96 13.19 -24.57
C TYR A 46 22.33 14.57 -24.43
N ALA A 47 21.01 14.62 -24.20
CA ALA A 47 20.29 15.88 -24.12
C ALA A 47 20.61 16.61 -22.81
N THR A 48 20.74 15.86 -21.71
CA THR A 48 20.95 16.42 -20.37
C THR A 48 22.26 15.95 -19.73
N PHE A 49 22.75 16.70 -18.73
CA PHE A 49 23.91 16.28 -17.94
C PHE A 49 23.62 15.03 -17.10
N ALA A 50 22.37 14.84 -16.66
CA ALA A 50 21.94 13.66 -15.93
C ALA A 50 22.07 12.38 -16.78
N GLU A 51 21.57 12.41 -18.01
CA GLU A 51 21.71 11.29 -18.95
C GLU A 51 23.18 10.96 -19.26
N ALA A 52 24.02 11.98 -19.43
CA ALA A 52 25.45 11.77 -19.65
C ALA A 52 26.14 11.17 -18.41
N CYS A 53 25.75 11.56 -17.19
CA CYS A 53 26.20 10.93 -15.95
C CYS A 53 25.75 9.46 -15.88
N LEU A 54 24.49 9.17 -16.21
CA LEU A 54 23.93 7.81 -16.22
C LEU A 54 24.69 6.92 -17.19
N ALA A 55 24.89 7.38 -18.43
CA ALA A 55 25.61 6.65 -19.46
C ALA A 55 27.10 6.42 -19.14
N ARG A 56 27.69 7.26 -18.29
CA ARG A 56 29.05 7.10 -17.76
C ARG A 56 29.11 6.25 -16.49
N GLY A 57 27.98 5.79 -15.95
CA GLY A 57 27.90 5.06 -14.69
C GLY A 57 28.27 5.92 -13.48
N LEU A 58 28.15 7.24 -13.58
CA LEU A 58 28.46 8.20 -12.50
C LEU A 58 27.30 8.35 -11.50
N ILE A 59 26.09 7.94 -11.90
CA ILE A 59 24.89 7.89 -11.07
C ILE A 59 24.23 6.51 -11.26
N ARG A 60 23.54 6.03 -10.22
CA ARG A 60 22.83 4.73 -10.26
C ARG A 60 21.56 4.84 -11.11
N ASP A 61 21.25 3.78 -11.84
CA ASP A 61 19.93 3.58 -12.42
C ASP A 61 18.97 2.91 -11.42
N ASP A 62 17.70 2.80 -11.78
CA ASP A 62 16.69 2.12 -10.96
C ASP A 62 16.54 0.64 -11.33
N ASP A 63 17.42 0.09 -12.18
CA ASP A 63 17.37 -1.31 -12.62
C ASP A 63 17.58 -2.27 -11.45
N GLU A 64 18.41 -1.91 -10.47
CA GLU A 64 18.61 -2.68 -9.24
C GLU A 64 17.30 -2.81 -8.45
N TRP A 65 16.52 -1.73 -8.34
CA TRP A 65 15.26 -1.72 -7.60
C TRP A 65 14.17 -2.48 -8.35
N LYS A 66 14.15 -2.35 -9.68
CA LYS A 66 13.25 -3.13 -10.53
C LYS A 66 13.49 -4.63 -10.37
N LYS A 67 14.74 -5.09 -10.45
CA LYS A 67 15.09 -6.51 -10.26
C LYS A 67 14.73 -6.99 -8.86
N ALA A 68 15.04 -6.20 -7.83
CA ALA A 68 14.70 -6.56 -6.45
C ALA A 68 13.19 -6.72 -6.25
N LEU A 69 12.36 -5.83 -6.82
CA LEU A 69 10.91 -5.92 -6.76
C LEU A 69 10.37 -7.06 -7.65
N GLU A 70 10.94 -7.31 -8.83
CA GLU A 70 10.61 -8.45 -9.69
C GLU A 70 10.87 -9.79 -8.97
N GLU A 71 12.02 -9.91 -8.29
CA GLU A 71 12.36 -11.09 -7.49
C GLU A 71 11.37 -11.27 -6.35
N ALA A 72 11.17 -10.25 -5.51
CA ALA A 72 10.26 -10.28 -4.38
C ALA A 72 8.82 -10.61 -4.79
N ASN A 73 8.36 -10.10 -5.92
CA ASN A 73 7.01 -10.37 -6.44
C ASN A 73 6.73 -11.86 -6.70
N ASN A 74 7.76 -12.69 -6.85
CA ASN A 74 7.57 -14.14 -7.07
C ASN A 74 7.27 -14.93 -5.78
N PHE A 75 7.56 -14.37 -4.59
CA PHE A 75 7.47 -15.12 -3.34
C PHE A 75 6.90 -14.32 -2.15
N GLU A 76 6.83 -13.00 -2.22
CA GLU A 76 6.28 -12.16 -1.16
C GLU A 76 4.79 -11.88 -1.34
N MET A 77 4.11 -11.68 -0.21
CA MET A 77 2.73 -11.21 -0.20
C MET A 77 2.66 -9.70 -0.51
N PRO A 78 1.57 -9.18 -1.10
CA PRO A 78 1.44 -7.77 -1.48
C PRO A 78 1.79 -6.76 -0.37
N TRP A 79 1.41 -7.04 0.88
CA TRP A 79 1.74 -6.18 2.02
C TRP A 79 3.24 -6.11 2.35
N LYS A 80 3.99 -7.21 2.15
CA LYS A 80 5.45 -7.21 2.25
C LYS A 80 6.11 -6.58 1.04
N LEU A 81 5.53 -6.74 -0.14
CA LEU A 81 5.98 -6.04 -1.33
C LEU A 81 5.85 -4.51 -1.16
N ARG A 82 4.75 -4.03 -0.56
CA ARG A 82 4.58 -2.61 -0.18
C ARG A 82 5.61 -2.13 0.84
N GLU A 83 5.98 -2.99 1.79
CA GLU A 83 7.05 -2.69 2.76
C GLU A 83 8.41 -2.54 2.08
N LEU A 84 8.77 -3.46 1.20
CA LEU A 84 10.00 -3.37 0.41
C LEU A 84 10.01 -2.10 -0.46
N PHE A 85 8.89 -1.79 -1.10
CA PHE A 85 8.76 -0.58 -1.91
C PHE A 85 8.99 0.69 -1.07
N ALA A 86 8.38 0.77 0.13
CA ALA A 86 8.61 1.89 1.04
C ALA A 86 10.07 1.98 1.49
N LEU A 87 10.74 0.85 1.78
CA LEU A 87 12.16 0.81 2.12
C LEU A 87 13.05 1.31 0.98
N ILE A 88 12.76 0.93 -0.27
CA ILE A 88 13.47 1.41 -1.45
C ILE A 88 13.34 2.94 -1.56
N LEU A 89 12.12 3.48 -1.40
CA LEU A 89 11.91 4.92 -1.42
C LEU A 89 12.72 5.62 -0.32
N VAL A 90 12.61 5.14 0.92
CA VAL A 90 13.22 5.79 2.09
C VAL A 90 14.75 5.69 2.06
N HIS A 91 15.32 4.54 1.74
CA HIS A 91 16.74 4.27 1.91
C HIS A 91 17.56 4.34 0.63
N CYS A 92 16.94 4.09 -0.53
CA CYS A 92 17.66 4.00 -1.80
C CYS A 92 17.48 5.24 -2.67
N ASN A 93 16.42 6.05 -2.43
CA ASN A 93 16.11 7.27 -3.18
C ASN A 93 16.19 7.04 -4.71
N PRO A 94 15.29 6.19 -5.26
CA PRO A 94 15.28 5.88 -6.69
C PRO A 94 15.17 7.15 -7.53
N ALA A 95 15.76 7.13 -8.72
CA ALA A 95 15.77 8.26 -9.64
C ALA A 95 14.37 8.59 -10.19
N LYS A 96 13.53 7.56 -10.37
CA LYS A 96 12.20 7.60 -10.99
C LYS A 96 11.21 6.69 -10.25
N PRO A 97 10.83 7.02 -9.01
CA PRO A 97 9.89 6.23 -8.22
C PRO A 97 8.52 6.05 -8.90
N GLU A 98 8.11 7.00 -9.74
CA GLU A 98 6.86 6.96 -10.50
C GLU A 98 6.82 5.83 -11.55
N GLU A 99 7.95 5.56 -12.21
CA GLU A 99 8.06 4.47 -13.17
C GLU A 99 8.04 3.12 -12.45
N LEU A 100 8.69 3.02 -11.29
CA LEU A 100 8.63 1.84 -10.42
C LEU A 100 7.20 1.58 -9.91
N TRP A 101 6.49 2.60 -9.44
CA TRP A 101 5.10 2.47 -9.04
C TRP A 101 4.22 1.97 -10.19
N ALA A 102 4.34 2.60 -11.37
CA ALA A 102 3.54 2.22 -12.53
C ALA A 102 3.74 0.75 -12.93
N LEU A 103 4.95 0.21 -12.73
CA LEU A 103 5.28 -1.17 -13.05
C LEU A 103 4.72 -2.19 -12.03
N PHE A 104 4.71 -1.84 -10.74
CA PHE A 104 4.35 -2.79 -9.67
C PHE A 104 3.01 -2.53 -8.99
N LYS A 105 2.28 -1.45 -9.30
CA LYS A 105 1.00 -1.10 -8.65
C LYS A 105 -0.03 -2.23 -8.64
N ASP A 106 -0.05 -3.08 -9.66
CA ASP A 106 -0.94 -4.24 -9.75
C ASP A 106 -0.60 -5.27 -8.67
N ALA A 107 0.67 -5.67 -8.59
CA ALA A 107 1.17 -6.58 -7.56
C ALA A 107 1.04 -5.99 -6.15
N LEU A 108 1.38 -4.71 -5.99
CA LEU A 108 1.31 -3.98 -4.72
C LEU A 108 -0.12 -3.83 -4.18
N SER A 109 -1.14 -3.99 -5.03
CA SER A 109 -2.55 -3.83 -4.65
C SER A 109 -3.37 -5.11 -4.79
N GLU A 110 -2.74 -6.25 -5.10
CA GLU A 110 -3.43 -7.51 -5.42
C GLU A 110 -4.33 -8.00 -4.27
N ASP A 111 -3.91 -7.82 -3.03
CA ASP A 111 -4.71 -8.15 -1.83
C ASP A 111 -5.95 -7.27 -1.71
N PHE A 112 -5.86 -5.99 -2.09
CA PHE A 112 -6.98 -5.06 -2.09
C PHE A 112 -7.91 -5.24 -3.29
N ALA A 113 -7.36 -5.57 -4.47
CA ALA A 113 -8.11 -5.79 -5.70
C ALA A 113 -9.09 -6.98 -5.61
N LYS A 114 -8.92 -7.87 -4.64
CA LYS A 114 -9.84 -9.00 -4.37
C LYS A 114 -11.22 -8.52 -3.91
N ASN A 115 -11.28 -7.42 -3.17
CA ASN A 115 -12.50 -6.92 -2.52
C ASN A 115 -12.90 -5.51 -2.97
N LEU A 116 -12.02 -4.79 -3.64
CA LEU A 116 -12.23 -3.40 -4.06
C LEU A 116 -12.12 -3.26 -5.58
N ARG A 117 -12.74 -2.21 -6.12
CA ARG A 117 -12.47 -1.78 -7.50
C ARG A 117 -10.99 -1.46 -7.65
N ILE A 118 -10.43 -1.75 -8.82
CA ILE A 118 -8.99 -1.61 -9.11
C ILE A 118 -8.45 -0.20 -8.76
N GLU A 119 -9.22 0.86 -9.05
CA GLU A 119 -8.84 2.24 -8.72
C GLU A 119 -8.73 2.46 -7.20
N LEU A 120 -9.64 1.90 -6.42
CA LEU A 120 -9.60 1.99 -4.95
C LEU A 120 -8.49 1.12 -4.38
N ALA A 121 -8.20 -0.03 -5.00
CA ALA A 121 -7.10 -0.91 -4.60
C ALA A 121 -5.75 -0.21 -4.77
N TYR A 122 -5.52 0.47 -5.90
CA TYR A 122 -4.31 1.27 -6.12
C TYR A 122 -4.17 2.38 -5.08
N ARG A 123 -5.25 3.14 -4.83
CA ARG A 123 -5.25 4.21 -3.82
C ARG A 123 -4.89 3.68 -2.44
N LYS A 124 -5.46 2.54 -2.05
CA LYS A 124 -5.21 1.94 -0.74
C LYS A 124 -3.77 1.44 -0.60
N ALA A 125 -3.23 0.81 -1.64
CA ALA A 125 -1.82 0.42 -1.68
C ALA A 125 -0.88 1.63 -1.57
N TYR A 126 -1.20 2.72 -2.28
CA TYR A 126 -0.43 3.96 -2.21
C TYR A 126 -0.45 4.56 -0.80
N ILE A 127 -1.61 4.61 -0.15
CA ILE A 127 -1.73 5.17 1.21
C ILE A 127 -0.97 4.32 2.24
N ASP A 128 -1.01 2.99 2.14
CA ASP A 128 -0.21 2.09 3.00
C ASP A 128 1.29 2.37 2.85
N ILE A 129 1.76 2.61 1.61
CA ILE A 129 3.14 3.00 1.35
C ILE A 129 3.47 4.36 1.98
N VAL A 130 2.61 5.37 1.79
CA VAL A 130 2.80 6.72 2.38
C VAL A 130 2.88 6.64 3.91
N LYS A 131 2.04 5.80 4.53
CA LYS A 131 2.07 5.58 5.98
C LYS A 131 3.42 5.03 6.43
N ARG A 132 3.94 4.02 5.73
CA ARG A 132 5.26 3.42 6.03
C ARG A 132 6.41 4.39 5.85
N ILE A 133 6.33 5.27 4.85
CA ILE A 133 7.32 6.35 4.64
C ILE A 133 7.28 7.33 5.83
N LEU A 134 6.08 7.69 6.29
CA LEU A 134 5.88 8.58 7.44
C LEU A 134 6.41 7.96 8.73
N GLU A 135 6.15 6.67 8.96
CA GLU A 135 6.69 5.90 10.08
C GLU A 135 8.23 5.84 10.07
N ALA A 136 8.83 5.88 8.88
CA ALA A 136 10.28 5.98 8.71
C ALA A 136 10.83 7.42 8.84
N GLY A 137 9.98 8.40 9.18
CA GLY A 137 10.36 9.79 9.41
C GLY A 137 10.56 10.63 8.14
N LYS A 138 10.06 10.17 6.98
CA LYS A 138 10.08 10.92 5.72
C LYS A 138 8.68 11.36 5.30
N SER A 139 8.60 12.28 4.35
CA SER A 139 7.32 12.72 3.78
C SER A 139 7.21 12.26 2.32
N ILE A 140 5.98 12.02 1.85
CA ILE A 140 5.74 11.83 0.41
C ILE A 140 6.15 13.07 -0.40
N ALA A 141 6.20 14.25 0.24
CA ALA A 141 6.72 15.48 -0.36
C ALA A 141 8.20 15.37 -0.76
N ASP A 142 8.96 14.46 -0.15
CA ASP A 142 10.35 14.17 -0.53
C ASP A 142 10.43 13.44 -1.89
N PHE A 143 9.29 12.98 -2.43
CA PHE A 143 9.16 12.30 -3.71
C PHE A 143 8.14 13.03 -4.61
N PRO A 144 8.49 14.21 -5.18
CA PRO A 144 7.53 15.09 -5.85
C PRO A 144 6.84 14.47 -7.07
N THR A 145 7.50 13.53 -7.74
CA THR A 145 6.94 12.81 -8.89
C THR A 145 5.86 11.81 -8.47
N MET A 146 6.01 11.19 -7.29
CA MET A 146 5.00 10.31 -6.71
C MET A 146 3.77 11.07 -6.20
N LYS A 147 3.92 12.33 -5.73
CA LYS A 147 2.80 13.15 -5.26
C LYS A 147 1.75 13.43 -6.37
N LYS A 148 2.14 13.35 -7.65
CA LYS A 148 1.30 13.71 -8.82
C LYS A 148 0.55 12.55 -9.47
N LEU A 149 0.78 11.32 -9.02
CA LEU A 149 0.46 10.11 -9.81
C LEU A 149 -1.02 9.73 -9.82
N ASP A 150 -1.82 10.25 -8.88
CA ASP A 150 -3.25 10.04 -8.89
C ASP A 150 -3.96 11.39 -8.89
N GLY A 151 -5.14 11.48 -9.51
CA GLY A 151 -6.09 12.59 -9.39
C GLY A 151 -6.63 12.81 -7.96
N ILE A 152 -5.82 12.49 -6.95
CA ILE A 152 -5.95 12.76 -5.53
C ILE A 152 -5.19 14.07 -5.29
N ASN A 153 -5.70 15.17 -5.82
CA ASN A 153 -5.19 16.52 -5.55
C ASN A 153 -5.45 16.99 -4.10
N GLN A 154 -5.80 16.07 -3.20
CA GLN A 154 -6.10 16.31 -1.79
C GLN A 154 -5.43 15.21 -0.95
N LEU A 155 -4.09 15.15 -1.00
CA LEU A 155 -3.31 14.43 0.02
C LEU A 155 -3.04 15.32 1.26
N ASP A 156 -3.38 16.60 1.19
CA ASP A 156 -3.16 17.56 2.28
C ASP A 156 -4.24 17.41 3.39
N ASP A 157 -5.33 16.65 3.15
CA ASP A 157 -6.41 16.33 4.10
C ASP A 157 -6.53 14.80 4.38
N LEU A 158 -5.42 14.07 4.41
CA LEU A 158 -5.44 12.66 4.82
C LEU A 158 -5.68 12.54 6.33
N ASP A 159 -6.94 12.60 6.71
CA ASP A 159 -7.41 12.00 7.94
C ASP A 159 -7.22 10.47 7.79
N PHE A 160 -6.13 9.93 8.34
CA PHE A 160 -5.81 8.50 8.30
C PHE A 160 -6.99 7.64 8.83
N ASP A 161 -7.84 8.22 9.68
CA ASP A 161 -9.08 7.59 10.16
C ASP A 161 -10.18 7.47 9.09
N GLN A 162 -10.24 8.38 8.11
CA GLN A 162 -11.15 8.25 6.96
C GLN A 162 -10.68 7.21 5.94
N VAL A 163 -9.38 6.96 5.81
CA VAL A 163 -8.89 5.87 4.94
C VAL A 163 -9.10 4.52 5.60
N ASN A 164 -8.92 4.43 6.92
CA ASN A 164 -9.36 3.27 7.70
C ASN A 164 -10.88 3.07 7.60
N SER A 165 -11.67 4.11 7.32
CA SER A 165 -13.11 3.96 7.06
C SER A 165 -13.45 3.33 5.70
N ILE A 166 -12.48 3.18 4.79
CA ILE A 166 -12.61 2.34 3.58
C ILE A 166 -12.39 0.84 3.92
N GLU A 167 -11.81 0.52 5.09
CA GLU A 167 -11.56 -0.86 5.52
C GLU A 167 -12.80 -1.66 5.90
N GLU A 168 -13.95 -1.00 6.10
CA GLU A 168 -15.18 -1.67 6.57
C GLU A 168 -16.39 -1.36 5.68
N GLN A 169 -16.21 -1.09 4.39
CA GLN A 169 -17.36 -1.05 3.48
C GLN A 169 -17.78 -2.48 3.14
N PHE A 170 -18.32 -3.19 4.13
CA PHE A 170 -19.20 -4.29 3.85
C PHE A 170 -20.44 -3.73 3.15
N ASN A 171 -20.96 -4.44 2.15
CA ASN A 171 -22.23 -4.05 1.54
C ASN A 171 -23.33 -4.26 2.59
N VAL A 172 -23.77 -3.17 3.23
CA VAL A 172 -24.77 -3.17 4.30
C VAL A 172 -26.00 -3.99 3.89
N ALA A 173 -26.43 -3.90 2.64
CA ALA A 173 -27.59 -4.63 2.13
C ALA A 173 -27.33 -6.14 2.01
N GLU A 174 -26.14 -6.54 1.55
CA GLU A 174 -25.74 -7.95 1.45
C GLU A 174 -25.56 -8.58 2.84
N GLU A 175 -24.89 -7.89 3.76
CA GLU A 175 -24.70 -8.35 5.13
C GLU A 175 -26.04 -8.48 5.87
N LEU A 176 -26.96 -7.53 5.67
CA LEU A 176 -28.29 -7.60 6.25
C LEU A 176 -29.10 -8.78 5.69
N ASP A 177 -29.02 -9.04 4.38
CA ASP A 177 -29.69 -10.17 3.73
C ASP A 177 -29.11 -11.52 4.22
N LEU A 178 -27.79 -11.65 4.26
CA LEU A 178 -27.11 -12.81 4.85
C LEU A 178 -27.52 -13.02 6.31
N GLY A 179 -27.47 -11.95 7.11
CA GLY A 179 -27.85 -11.97 8.52
C GLY A 179 -29.30 -12.40 8.72
N ARG A 180 -30.24 -11.91 7.90
CA ARG A 180 -31.66 -12.30 7.96
C ARG A 180 -31.86 -13.77 7.61
N ARG A 181 -31.24 -14.26 6.55
CA ARG A 181 -31.32 -15.69 6.17
C ARG A 181 -30.73 -16.59 7.25
N SER A 182 -29.59 -16.22 7.82
CA SER A 182 -28.98 -16.96 8.92
C SER A 182 -29.84 -16.92 10.19
N TYR A 183 -30.51 -15.79 10.47
CA TYR A 183 -31.42 -15.64 11.59
C TYR A 183 -32.66 -16.54 11.49
N GLU A 184 -33.22 -16.70 10.29
CA GLU A 184 -34.35 -17.60 10.04
C GLU A 184 -34.03 -19.07 10.34
N LEU A 185 -32.75 -19.46 10.22
CA LEU A 185 -32.28 -20.83 10.48
C LEU A 185 -31.94 -21.10 11.96
N LEU A 186 -31.98 -20.08 12.83
CA LEU A 186 -31.73 -20.26 14.25
C LEU A 186 -32.84 -21.07 14.91
N ASN A 187 -32.47 -21.93 15.85
CA ASN A 187 -33.43 -22.52 16.78
C ASN A 187 -33.87 -21.49 17.83
N ASP A 188 -34.88 -21.83 18.63
CA ASP A 188 -35.49 -20.87 19.55
C ASP A 188 -34.51 -20.36 20.62
N GLU A 189 -33.68 -21.24 21.20
CA GLU A 189 -32.66 -20.85 22.19
C GLU A 189 -31.60 -19.90 21.60
N GLN A 190 -31.13 -20.20 20.38
CA GLN A 190 -30.16 -19.37 19.68
C GLN A 190 -30.78 -18.02 19.30
N ARG A 191 -32.05 -18.00 18.94
CA ARG A 191 -32.78 -16.77 18.58
C ARG A 191 -32.91 -15.84 19.79
N GLU A 192 -33.25 -16.38 20.96
CA GLU A 192 -33.31 -15.61 22.21
C GLU A 192 -31.98 -14.89 22.50
N ILE A 193 -30.85 -15.59 22.32
CA ILE A 193 -29.51 -15.01 22.52
C ILE A 193 -29.23 -13.87 21.53
N VAL A 194 -29.55 -14.07 20.25
CA VAL A 194 -29.33 -13.05 19.22
C VAL A 194 -30.21 -11.82 19.48
N ASP A 195 -31.47 -12.03 19.83
CA ASP A 195 -32.42 -10.95 20.10
C ASP A 195 -32.01 -10.11 21.32
N GLU A 196 -31.54 -10.75 22.40
CA GLU A 196 -31.03 -10.05 23.58
C GLU A 196 -29.87 -9.13 23.21
N ILE A 197 -28.89 -9.64 22.46
CA ILE A 197 -27.70 -8.88 22.05
C ILE A 197 -28.07 -7.74 21.09
N LEU A 198 -28.94 -7.98 20.10
CA LEU A 198 -29.36 -6.94 19.16
C LEU A 198 -30.20 -5.86 19.82
N THR A 199 -31.07 -6.24 20.75
CA THR A 199 -31.86 -5.29 21.57
C THR A 199 -30.91 -4.41 22.38
N ARG A 200 -29.90 -5.01 22.99
CA ARG A 200 -28.88 -4.29 23.76
C ARG A 200 -28.08 -3.29 22.92
N ILE A 201 -27.73 -3.66 21.69
CA ILE A 201 -26.99 -2.81 20.75
C ILE A 201 -27.86 -1.67 20.21
N SER A 202 -29.16 -1.91 20.05
CA SER A 202 -30.12 -0.92 19.52
C SER A 202 -30.55 0.08 20.60
N ASN A 203 -30.61 -0.35 21.86
CA ASN A 203 -31.00 0.46 23.03
C ASN A 203 -29.86 0.55 24.06
N PRO A 204 -28.82 1.37 23.79
CA PRO A 204 -27.72 1.53 24.72
C PRO A 204 -28.15 2.32 25.97
N ASP A 205 -27.95 1.76 27.16
CA ASP A 205 -28.17 2.46 28.44
C ASP A 205 -26.88 3.11 29.01
N GLY A 206 -25.80 3.10 28.24
CA GLY A 206 -24.48 3.60 28.63
C GLY A 206 -23.62 2.63 29.45
N LYS A 207 -24.13 1.45 29.83
CA LYS A 207 -23.38 0.43 30.56
C LYS A 207 -22.71 -0.58 29.65
N MET A 208 -21.55 -1.07 30.06
CA MET A 208 -20.88 -2.18 29.40
C MET A 208 -21.60 -3.49 29.70
N ALA A 209 -21.76 -4.36 28.69
CA ALA A 209 -22.37 -5.68 28.83
C ALA A 209 -21.41 -6.76 28.30
N PHE A 210 -21.31 -7.87 29.02
CA PHE A 210 -20.50 -9.03 28.64
C PHE A 210 -21.39 -10.24 28.53
N TYR A 211 -21.31 -10.93 27.39
CA TYR A 211 -22.06 -12.14 27.11
C TYR A 211 -21.11 -13.32 26.94
N PHE A 212 -21.44 -14.46 27.55
CA PHE A 212 -20.69 -15.70 27.41
C PHE A 212 -21.56 -16.72 26.71
N LEU A 213 -21.23 -17.03 25.45
CA LEU A 213 -21.92 -18.07 24.70
C LEU A 213 -21.31 -19.43 25.01
N SER A 214 -22.02 -20.22 25.82
CA SER A 214 -21.62 -21.58 26.19
C SER A 214 -22.53 -22.63 25.55
N GLY A 215 -21.95 -23.74 25.11
CA GLY A 215 -22.70 -24.85 24.55
C GLY A 215 -21.77 -26.01 24.16
N PRO A 216 -22.28 -27.25 24.14
CA PRO A 216 -21.49 -28.43 23.77
C PRO A 216 -20.98 -28.36 22.31
N GLY A 217 -20.04 -29.23 21.94
CA GLY A 217 -19.59 -29.35 20.55
C GLY A 217 -20.77 -29.60 19.60
N GLY A 218 -20.79 -28.94 18.43
CA GLY A 218 -21.87 -29.10 17.45
C GLY A 218 -23.14 -28.26 17.68
N SER A 219 -23.25 -27.52 18.80
CA SER A 219 -24.41 -26.64 19.11
C SER A 219 -24.56 -25.39 18.23
N GLY A 220 -23.76 -25.24 17.18
CA GLY A 220 -23.87 -24.08 16.27
C GLY A 220 -23.37 -22.75 16.83
N LYS A 221 -22.56 -22.71 17.89
CA LYS A 221 -22.01 -21.45 18.45
C LYS A 221 -21.37 -20.53 17.41
N THR A 222 -20.58 -21.11 16.51
CA THR A 222 -19.97 -20.36 15.40
C THR A 222 -21.02 -19.75 14.49
N PHE A 223 -22.09 -20.49 14.20
CA PHE A 223 -23.21 -20.01 13.38
C PHE A 223 -23.89 -18.82 14.05
N VAL A 224 -24.18 -18.91 15.36
CA VAL A 224 -24.76 -17.81 16.14
C VAL A 224 -23.87 -16.55 16.09
N LEU A 225 -22.57 -16.70 16.33
CA LEU A 225 -21.63 -15.58 16.28
C LEU A 225 -21.56 -14.95 14.88
N CYS A 226 -21.51 -15.76 13.82
CA CYS A 226 -21.54 -15.26 12.45
C CYS A 226 -22.84 -14.52 12.12
N THR A 227 -24.00 -15.03 12.57
CA THR A 227 -25.29 -14.35 12.40
C THR A 227 -25.29 -12.98 13.08
N ILE A 228 -24.77 -12.88 14.31
CA ILE A 228 -24.64 -11.61 15.04
C ILE A 228 -23.74 -10.63 14.28
N VAL A 229 -22.60 -11.09 13.77
CA VAL A 229 -21.67 -10.27 12.97
C VAL A 229 -22.38 -9.68 11.74
N HIS A 230 -23.07 -10.52 10.96
CA HIS A 230 -23.79 -10.10 9.77
C HIS A 230 -24.91 -9.09 10.08
N LEU A 231 -25.68 -9.31 11.15
CA LEU A 231 -26.76 -8.41 11.55
C LEU A 231 -26.23 -7.06 12.05
N ILE A 232 -25.16 -7.04 12.85
CA ILE A 232 -24.52 -5.79 13.32
C ILE A 232 -23.94 -5.00 12.15
N ARG A 233 -23.29 -5.67 11.21
CA ARG A 233 -22.84 -5.06 9.96
C ARG A 233 -24.03 -4.56 9.15
N GLY A 234 -25.11 -5.32 9.01
CA GLY A 234 -26.35 -4.87 8.36
C GLY A 234 -26.99 -3.63 9.02
N MET A 235 -26.68 -3.33 10.27
CA MET A 235 -27.08 -2.09 10.97
C MET A 235 -26.08 -0.92 10.77
N ASN A 236 -25.11 -1.09 9.87
CA ASN A 236 -24.00 -0.17 9.61
C ASN A 236 -23.18 0.16 10.88
N LYS A 237 -22.98 -0.83 11.76
CA LYS A 237 -22.17 -0.71 12.97
C LYS A 237 -20.86 -1.47 12.83
N LYS A 238 -19.81 -0.95 13.48
CA LYS A 238 -18.47 -1.56 13.50
C LYS A 238 -18.40 -2.71 14.50
N ILE A 239 -17.65 -3.76 14.14
CA ILE A 239 -17.44 -4.94 14.99
C ILE A 239 -16.03 -5.50 14.79
N SER A 240 -15.37 -5.87 15.89
CA SER A 240 -14.05 -6.50 15.89
C SER A 240 -14.14 -7.95 16.32
N ASN A 241 -13.69 -8.86 15.45
CA ASN A 241 -13.68 -10.30 15.70
C ASN A 241 -12.28 -10.75 16.11
N MET A 242 -12.17 -11.52 17.19
CA MET A 242 -10.91 -12.10 17.65
C MET A 242 -11.06 -13.61 17.84
N ALA A 243 -10.04 -14.36 17.45
CA ALA A 243 -9.96 -15.80 17.67
C ALA A 243 -8.56 -16.18 18.16
N PHE A 244 -8.48 -17.15 19.07
CA PHE A 244 -7.22 -17.58 19.67
C PHE A 244 -6.34 -18.42 18.72
N THR A 245 -6.94 -19.06 17.71
CA THR A 245 -6.22 -19.89 16.73
C THR A 245 -6.50 -19.44 15.29
N GLY A 246 -5.55 -19.65 14.39
CA GLY A 246 -5.69 -19.29 12.97
C GLY A 246 -6.85 -20.01 12.28
N ILE A 247 -7.09 -21.28 12.62
CA ILE A 247 -8.20 -22.08 12.08
C ILE A 247 -9.55 -21.54 12.57
N ALA A 248 -9.65 -21.13 13.84
CA ALA A 248 -10.85 -20.47 14.33
C ALA A 248 -11.06 -19.11 13.63
N ALA A 249 -9.99 -18.36 13.38
CA ALA A 249 -10.04 -17.09 12.65
C ALA A 249 -10.49 -17.22 11.18
N THR A 250 -10.43 -18.41 10.57
CA THR A 250 -10.96 -18.65 9.22
C THR A 250 -12.46 -18.95 9.20
N LEU A 251 -13.05 -19.34 10.34
CA LEU A 251 -14.48 -19.64 10.44
C LEU A 251 -15.34 -18.38 10.59
N PHE A 252 -14.74 -17.27 11.02
CA PHE A 252 -15.37 -15.96 11.01
C PHE A 252 -15.24 -15.35 9.63
N THR A 253 -16.30 -14.68 9.16
CA THR A 253 -16.29 -13.93 7.91
C THR A 253 -15.26 -12.80 7.99
N ARG A 254 -14.06 -13.07 7.45
CA ARG A 254 -13.03 -12.07 7.18
C ARG A 254 -13.52 -11.19 6.04
N ARG A 255 -14.14 -10.08 6.39
CA ARG A 255 -14.40 -8.95 5.51
C ARG A 255 -14.07 -7.71 6.31
#